data_AF-Q46YQ1-F1
#
_entry.id   AF-Q46YQ1-F1
#
_cell.length_a   1.000
_cell.length_b   1.000
_cell.length_c   1.000
_cell.angle_alpha   90.00
_cell.angle_beta   90.00
_cell.angle_gamma   90.00
#
_symmetry.space_group_name_H-M   'P 1'
#
loop_
_entity.id
_entity.type
_entity.pdbx_description
1 polymer ?
#
loop_
_entity_poly.entity_id
_entity_poly.type
_entity_poly.pdbx_seq_one_letter_code
_entity_poly.pdbx_strand_id
1 'polypeptide(L)'
;MTQTNHSMADAFDRASGRKTPWNPSRRALARVKNPLPPPSACPYCSAKIEIVGNEQIYGRSFGDWPWAYRCTGKNCHAYVGMHPFTNVPLGTLADAPTREARKCAKAVFNPIWQSKRMTRSDAYLWLAGALGIGNVEECHIGWFDVQTCQRVVAACLQLAKEAA
;
A
#
# COMPACT_ATOMS: atom_id res chain seq x y z
N MET A 1 27.56 -0.47 19.17
CA MET A 1 27.81 0.87 18.61
C MET A 1 26.83 1.16 17.46
N THR A 2 25.56 1.42 17.76
CA THR A 2 24.48 1.62 16.75
C THR A 2 23.60 2.84 17.05
N GLN A 3 24.06 3.78 17.88
CA GLN A 3 23.31 4.98 18.26
C GLN A 3 23.49 6.20 17.34
N THR A 4 24.34 6.13 16.31
CA THR A 4 24.72 7.32 15.51
C THR A 4 23.79 7.61 14.33
N ASN A 5 23.28 6.60 13.62
CA ASN A 5 22.52 6.82 12.38
C ASN A 5 21.09 7.36 12.60
N HIS A 6 20.43 6.98 13.69
CA HIS A 6 19.06 7.45 13.97
C HIS A 6 19.03 8.91 14.45
N SER A 7 20.03 9.31 15.24
CA SER A 7 20.18 10.68 15.75
C SER A 7 20.36 11.71 14.62
N MET A 8 21.18 11.38 13.62
CA MET A 8 21.44 12.28 12.48
C MET A 8 20.22 12.45 11.57
N ALA A 9 19.48 11.37 11.28
CA ALA A 9 18.26 11.45 10.48
C ALA A 9 17.20 12.33 11.16
N ASP A 10 17.07 12.24 12.48
CA ASP A 10 16.13 13.05 13.27
C ASP A 10 16.52 14.54 13.33
N ALA A 11 17.82 14.83 13.45
CA ALA A 11 18.32 16.20 13.42
C ALA A 11 18.10 16.84 12.04
N PHE A 12 18.42 16.10 10.97
CA PHE A 12 18.19 16.56 9.60
C PHE A 12 16.70 16.75 9.29
N ASP A 13 15.85 15.83 9.73
CA ASP A 13 14.41 15.93 9.48
C ASP A 13 13.79 17.15 10.16
N ARG A 14 14.26 17.50 11.36
CA ARG A 14 13.85 18.73 12.05
C ARG A 14 14.37 20.00 11.37
N ALA A 15 15.61 19.98 10.90
CA ALA A 15 16.23 21.14 10.24
C ALA A 15 15.65 21.42 8.84
N SER A 16 15.16 20.40 8.13
CA SER A 16 14.67 20.50 6.74
C SER A 16 13.21 20.99 6.62
N GLY A 17 12.60 21.45 7.71
CA GLY A 17 11.28 22.08 7.72
C GLY A 17 10.10 21.11 7.57
N ARG A 18 8.94 21.64 7.12
CA ARG A 18 7.70 20.87 7.01
C ARG A 18 7.87 19.73 6.00
N LYS A 19 7.46 18.53 6.42
CA LYS A 19 7.47 17.35 5.56
C LYS A 19 6.33 17.41 4.55
N THR A 20 6.66 17.10 3.30
CA THR A 20 5.72 16.96 2.18
C THR A 20 6.15 15.78 1.30
N PRO A 21 5.36 15.35 0.32
CA PRO A 21 5.83 14.36 -0.66
C PRO A 21 7.06 14.81 -1.46
N TRP A 22 7.28 16.12 -1.63
CA TRP A 22 8.48 16.67 -2.28
C TRP A 22 9.66 16.87 -1.32
N ASN A 23 9.42 16.77 -0.01
CA ASN A 23 10.42 16.82 1.05
C ASN A 23 10.14 15.71 2.09
N PRO A 24 10.30 14.43 1.71
CA PRO A 24 9.95 13.30 2.57
C PRO A 24 10.90 13.19 3.77
N SER A 25 10.41 12.62 4.87
CA SER A 25 11.23 12.30 6.03
C SER A 25 12.16 11.12 5.73
N ARG A 26 13.47 11.30 5.94
CA ARG A 26 14.45 10.23 5.75
C ARG A 26 14.19 9.06 6.71
N ARG A 27 13.82 9.38 7.95
CA ARG A 27 13.48 8.36 8.95
C ARG A 27 12.20 7.60 8.57
N ALA A 28 11.21 8.28 8.00
CA ALA A 28 10.00 7.62 7.55
C ALA A 28 10.25 6.68 6.36
N LEU A 29 11.06 7.13 5.39
CA LEU A 29 11.50 6.29 4.26
C LEU A 29 12.19 5.00 4.74
N ALA A 30 13.10 5.10 5.70
CA ALA A 30 13.84 3.96 6.23
C ALA A 30 12.96 2.88 6.93
N ARG A 31 11.69 3.19 7.28
CA ARG A 31 10.77 2.21 7.88
C ARG A 31 9.96 1.43 6.86
N VAL A 32 9.94 1.85 5.60
CA VAL A 32 9.17 1.16 4.56
C VAL A 32 9.98 -0.05 4.08
N LYS A 33 9.55 -1.26 4.44
CA LYS A 33 10.30 -2.50 4.14
C LYS A 33 10.42 -2.78 2.64
N ASN A 34 9.30 -2.69 1.92
CA ASN A 34 9.22 -3.03 0.49
C ASN A 34 8.72 -1.79 -0.27
N PRO A 35 9.58 -0.77 -0.48
CA PRO A 35 9.15 0.48 -1.09
C PRO A 35 8.90 0.26 -2.59
N LEU A 36 7.70 0.60 -3.04
CA LEU A 36 7.41 0.76 -4.47
C LEU A 36 7.94 2.11 -4.96
N PRO A 37 8.40 2.21 -6.22
CA PRO A 37 8.74 3.51 -6.80
C PRO A 37 7.48 4.37 -6.99
N PRO A 38 7.62 5.71 -6.99
CA PRO A 38 6.57 6.60 -7.48
C PRO A 38 6.09 6.19 -8.88
N PRO A 39 4.77 6.08 -9.12
CA PRO A 39 4.24 5.71 -10.43
C PRO A 39 4.49 6.83 -11.46
N SER A 40 5.11 6.50 -12.58
CA SER A 40 5.45 7.44 -13.66
C SER A 40 4.35 7.60 -14.71
N ALA A 41 3.51 6.57 -14.90
CA ALA A 41 2.36 6.58 -15.82
C ALA A 41 1.23 5.71 -15.27
N CYS A 42 0.01 5.97 -15.72
CA CYS A 42 -1.15 5.16 -15.34
C CYS A 42 -1.15 3.82 -16.10
N PRO A 43 -1.22 2.66 -15.42
CA PRO A 43 -1.27 1.37 -16.11
C PRO A 43 -2.58 1.13 -16.88
N TYR A 44 -3.62 1.92 -16.59
CA TYR A 44 -4.95 1.74 -17.18
C TYR A 44 -5.20 2.60 -18.44
N CYS A 45 -4.56 3.77 -18.54
CA CYS A 45 -4.81 4.71 -19.64
C CYS A 45 -3.57 5.49 -20.11
N SER A 46 -2.39 5.15 -19.59
CA SER A 46 -1.10 5.78 -19.93
C SER A 46 -0.98 7.28 -19.66
N ALA A 47 -2.00 7.92 -19.08
CA ALA A 47 -1.96 9.32 -18.70
C ALA A 47 -0.92 9.60 -17.59
N LYS A 48 -0.53 10.87 -17.47
CA LYS A 48 0.40 11.35 -16.44
C LYS A 48 -0.17 11.17 -15.04
N ILE A 49 0.71 11.05 -14.07
CA ILE A 49 0.39 10.99 -12.65
C ILE A 49 0.82 12.27 -11.95
N GLU A 50 -0.01 12.77 -11.06
CA GLU A 50 0.26 13.93 -10.21
C GLU A 50 0.13 13.58 -8.73
N ILE A 51 0.81 14.34 -7.87
CA ILE A 51 0.61 14.29 -6.42
C ILE A 51 -0.45 15.32 -6.06
N VAL A 52 -1.50 14.87 -5.36
CA VAL A 52 -2.63 15.71 -4.94
C VAL A 52 -2.92 15.55 -3.46
N GLY A 53 -3.56 16.55 -2.88
CA GLY A 53 -4.28 16.39 -1.62
C GLY A 53 -5.47 15.44 -1.82
N ASN A 54 -5.70 14.53 -0.89
CA ASN A 54 -6.73 13.51 -1.03
C ASN A 54 -8.16 14.07 -0.96
N GLU A 55 -8.35 15.31 -0.54
CA GLU A 55 -9.61 16.04 -0.66
C GLU A 55 -10.08 16.18 -2.11
N GLN A 56 -9.16 16.22 -3.08
CA GLN A 56 -9.53 16.23 -4.50
C GLN A 56 -10.06 14.88 -5.00
N ILE A 57 -9.92 13.82 -4.20
CA ILE A 57 -10.42 12.47 -4.49
C ILE A 57 -11.70 12.22 -3.69
N TYR A 58 -11.71 12.60 -2.41
CA TYR A 58 -12.77 12.25 -1.47
C TYR A 58 -13.72 13.40 -1.13
N GLY A 59 -13.50 14.61 -1.65
CA GLY A 59 -14.26 15.82 -1.32
C GLY A 59 -13.93 16.43 0.04
N ARG A 60 -13.07 15.79 0.84
CA ARG A 60 -12.56 16.30 2.13
C ARG A 60 -11.21 15.67 2.46
N SER A 61 -10.43 16.35 3.29
CA SER A 61 -9.14 15.82 3.73
C SER A 61 -9.34 14.65 4.70
N PHE A 62 -8.54 13.60 4.55
CA PHE A 62 -8.56 12.40 5.39
C PHE A 62 -7.16 11.99 5.85
N GLY A 63 -7.01 11.71 7.15
CA GLY A 63 -5.78 11.20 7.75
C GLY A 63 -4.67 12.26 7.90
N ASP A 64 -3.63 11.92 8.68
CA ASP A 64 -2.55 12.85 9.03
C ASP A 64 -1.53 13.09 7.91
N TRP A 65 -1.57 12.26 6.87
CA TRP A 65 -0.76 12.39 5.66
C TRP A 65 -1.66 12.34 4.41
N PRO A 66 -2.40 13.41 4.12
CA PRO A 66 -3.50 13.40 3.15
C PRO A 66 -3.02 13.54 1.70
N TRP A 67 -1.98 12.80 1.31
CA TRP A 67 -1.39 12.86 -0.04
C TRP A 67 -1.62 11.57 -0.82
N ALA A 68 -1.85 11.72 -2.12
CA ALA A 68 -2.02 10.61 -3.04
C ALA A 68 -1.40 10.91 -4.40
N TYR A 69 -0.94 9.86 -5.07
CA TYR A 69 -0.75 9.87 -6.52
C TYR A 69 -2.11 9.68 -7.20
N ARG A 70 -2.44 10.53 -8.18
CA ARG A 70 -3.69 10.49 -8.94
C ARG A 70 -3.41 10.52 -10.44
N CYS A 71 -4.13 9.69 -11.19
CA CYS A 71 -4.14 9.72 -12.65
C CYS A 71 -4.84 10.99 -13.18
N THR A 72 -4.22 11.66 -14.16
CA THR A 72 -4.78 12.84 -14.84
C THR A 72 -5.72 12.49 -16.01
N GLY A 73 -5.79 11.21 -16.39
CA GLY A 73 -6.63 10.73 -17.49
C GLY A 73 -8.12 10.88 -17.18
N LYS A 74 -8.86 11.46 -18.14
CA LYS A 74 -10.32 11.59 -18.05
C LYS A 74 -10.96 10.21 -17.86
N ASN A 75 -11.92 10.10 -16.96
CA ASN A 75 -12.68 8.87 -16.66
C ASN A 75 -11.88 7.69 -16.06
N CYS A 76 -10.57 7.80 -15.84
CA CYS A 76 -9.77 6.72 -15.24
C CYS A 76 -9.91 6.67 -13.71
N HIS A 77 -9.79 7.83 -13.05
CA HIS A 77 -9.93 7.97 -11.60
C HIS A 77 -9.08 6.99 -10.76
N ALA A 78 -7.97 6.50 -11.32
CA ALA A 78 -7.02 5.67 -10.58
C ALA A 78 -6.20 6.55 -9.62
N TYR A 79 -6.00 6.07 -8.40
CA TYR A 79 -5.18 6.75 -7.40
C TYR A 79 -4.57 5.77 -6.41
N VAL A 80 -3.55 6.22 -5.68
CA VAL A 80 -2.95 5.49 -4.56
C VAL A 80 -2.42 6.47 -3.51
N GLY A 81 -2.72 6.21 -2.25
CA GLY A 81 -2.19 7.00 -1.12
C GLY A 81 -0.70 6.73 -0.89
N MET A 82 -0.09 7.46 0.05
CA MET A 82 1.33 7.33 0.40
C MET A 82 1.52 6.86 1.84
N HIS A 83 2.66 6.23 2.11
CA HIS A 83 3.10 5.98 3.49
C HIS A 83 3.32 7.33 4.21
N PRO A 84 2.92 7.46 5.50
CA PRO A 84 3.02 8.72 6.22
C PRO A 84 4.41 9.33 6.20
N PHE A 85 4.47 10.64 5.96
CA PHE A 85 5.71 11.44 5.86
C PHE A 85 6.64 11.05 4.70
N THR A 86 6.15 10.29 3.72
CA THR A 86 6.93 9.88 2.54
C THR A 86 6.20 10.23 1.24
N ASN A 87 6.87 9.96 0.13
CA ASN A 87 6.29 9.88 -1.21
C ASN A 87 6.20 8.43 -1.73
N VAL A 88 6.36 7.44 -0.85
CA VAL A 88 6.29 6.02 -1.23
C VAL A 88 4.83 5.60 -1.26
N PRO A 89 4.30 5.07 -2.38
CA PRO A 89 2.91 4.70 -2.47
C PRO A 89 2.59 3.47 -1.60
N LEU A 90 1.37 3.41 -1.06
CA LEU A 90 0.88 2.27 -0.24
C LEU A 90 0.67 0.97 -1.05
N GLY A 91 0.81 1.05 -2.37
CA GLY A 91 0.56 -0.02 -3.32
C GLY A 91 0.69 0.46 -4.76
N THR A 92 0.17 -0.31 -5.71
CA THR A 92 0.07 0.16 -7.11
C THR A 92 -1.16 1.05 -7.29
N LEU A 93 -1.15 1.89 -8.33
CA LEU A 93 -2.34 2.67 -8.73
C LEU A 93 -3.53 1.72 -8.88
N ALA A 94 -4.68 2.14 -8.34
CA ALA A 94 -5.89 1.35 -8.40
C ALA A 94 -7.04 2.19 -8.95
N ASP A 95 -7.67 1.71 -10.01
CA ASP A 95 -8.98 2.16 -10.47
C ASP A 95 -10.11 1.65 -9.54
N ALA A 96 -11.36 2.00 -9.84
CA ALA A 96 -12.48 1.61 -8.97
C ALA A 96 -12.62 0.08 -8.82
N PRO A 97 -12.59 -0.72 -9.90
CA PRO A 97 -12.59 -2.18 -9.82
C PRO A 97 -11.47 -2.75 -8.95
N THR A 98 -10.23 -2.27 -9.13
CA THR A 98 -9.08 -2.75 -8.36
C THR A 98 -9.21 -2.39 -6.88
N ARG A 99 -9.72 -1.20 -6.54
CA ARG A 99 -9.95 -0.80 -5.14
C ARG A 99 -10.99 -1.69 -4.45
N GLU A 100 -12.12 -1.97 -5.12
CA GLU A 100 -13.13 -2.86 -4.55
C GLU A 100 -12.63 -4.31 -4.43
N ALA A 101 -11.91 -4.83 -5.43
CA ALA A 101 -11.31 -6.16 -5.35
C ALA A 101 -10.34 -6.30 -4.16
N ARG A 102 -9.48 -5.30 -3.93
CA ARG A 102 -8.57 -5.25 -2.78
C ARG A 102 -9.31 -5.16 -1.45
N LYS A 103 -10.42 -4.43 -1.39
CA LYS A 103 -11.27 -4.31 -0.21
C LYS A 103 -11.91 -5.67 0.13
N CYS A 104 -12.48 -6.36 -0.85
CA CYS A 104 -13.04 -7.70 -0.68
C CYS A 104 -11.97 -8.72 -0.23
N ALA A 105 -10.80 -8.73 -0.88
CA ALA A 105 -9.69 -9.59 -0.49
C ALA A 105 -9.25 -9.34 0.96
N LYS A 106 -9.10 -8.08 1.37
CA LYS A 106 -8.78 -7.73 2.77
C LYS A 106 -9.87 -8.15 3.75
N ALA A 107 -11.14 -8.05 3.37
CA ALA A 107 -12.27 -8.38 4.25
C ALA A 107 -12.26 -9.85 4.68
N VAL A 108 -11.84 -10.76 3.79
CA VAL A 108 -11.74 -12.20 4.10
C VAL A 108 -10.36 -12.62 4.62
N PHE A 109 -9.29 -11.94 4.19
CA PHE A 109 -7.93 -12.26 4.62
C PHE A 109 -7.62 -11.75 6.04
N ASN A 110 -8.02 -10.51 6.37
CA ASN A 110 -7.66 -9.90 7.64
C ASN A 110 -8.16 -10.67 8.88
N PRO A 111 -9.39 -11.21 8.91
CA PRO A 111 -9.87 -12.02 10.05
C PRO A 111 -8.96 -13.19 10.42
N ILE A 112 -8.26 -13.77 9.45
CA ILE A 112 -7.37 -14.91 9.66
C ILE A 112 -6.30 -14.56 10.71
N TRP A 113 -5.57 -13.45 10.52
CA TRP A 113 -4.55 -13.03 11.48
C TRP A 113 -5.09 -12.14 12.61
N GLN A 114 -6.20 -11.43 12.40
CA GLN A 114 -6.84 -10.62 13.45
C GLN A 114 -7.44 -11.48 14.57
N SER A 115 -7.83 -12.72 14.27
CA SER A 115 -8.26 -13.70 15.28
C SER A 115 -7.14 -14.11 16.26
N LYS A 116 -5.89 -13.74 15.98
CA LYS A 116 -4.67 -14.13 16.72
C LYS A 116 -4.35 -15.63 16.67
N ARG A 117 -5.11 -16.44 15.92
CA ARG A 117 -4.77 -17.85 15.65
C ARG A 117 -3.55 -18.01 14.75
N MET A 118 -3.28 -16.99 13.93
CA MET A 118 -2.08 -16.91 13.10
C MET A 118 -1.50 -15.51 13.22
N THR A 119 -0.16 -15.38 13.23
CA THR A 119 0.46 -14.05 13.18
C THR A 119 0.22 -13.42 11.81
N ARG A 120 0.32 -12.10 11.69
CA ARG A 120 0.19 -11.45 10.38
C ARG A 120 1.25 -11.92 9.40
N SER A 121 2.49 -12.15 9.86
CA SER A 121 3.58 -12.64 9.01
C SER A 121 3.28 -14.05 8.49
N ASP A 122 2.84 -14.95 9.36
CA ASP A 122 2.48 -16.33 8.97
C ASP A 122 1.31 -16.33 7.99
N ALA A 123 0.34 -15.43 8.16
CA ALA A 123 -0.79 -15.30 7.24
C ALA A 123 -0.36 -14.88 5.83
N TYR A 124 0.60 -13.96 5.73
CA TYR A 124 1.16 -13.56 4.44
C TYR A 124 2.06 -14.65 3.84
N LEU A 125 2.79 -15.40 4.67
CA LEU A 125 3.57 -16.56 4.22
C LEU A 125 2.66 -17.65 3.63
N TRP A 126 1.58 -18.00 4.33
CA TRP A 126 0.57 -18.92 3.82
C TRP A 126 -0.06 -18.42 2.52
N LEU A 127 -0.46 -17.14 2.47
CA LEU A 127 -1.09 -16.56 1.29
C LEU A 127 -0.15 -16.57 0.08
N ALA A 128 1.14 -16.28 0.27
CA ALA A 128 2.14 -16.36 -0.78
C ALA A 128 2.22 -17.78 -1.37
N GLY A 129 2.25 -18.81 -0.51
CA GLY A 129 2.19 -20.21 -0.94
C GLY A 129 0.92 -20.54 -1.72
N ALA A 130 -0.25 -20.14 -1.21
CA ALA A 130 -1.54 -20.37 -1.88
C ALA A 130 -1.66 -19.67 -3.24
N LEU A 131 -0.95 -18.55 -3.44
CA LEU A 131 -0.92 -17.80 -4.70
C LEU A 131 0.25 -18.19 -5.61
N GLY A 132 1.16 -19.07 -5.18
CA GLY A 132 2.38 -19.41 -5.92
C GLY A 132 3.37 -18.26 -6.05
N ILE A 133 3.37 -17.32 -5.09
CA ILE A 133 4.33 -16.21 -5.04
C ILE A 133 5.58 -16.69 -4.29
N GLY A 134 6.68 -16.86 -5.01
CA GLY A 134 7.92 -17.44 -4.46
C GLY A 134 8.64 -16.55 -3.44
N ASN A 135 8.41 -15.23 -3.48
CA ASN A 135 8.96 -14.27 -2.54
C ASN A 135 7.84 -13.62 -1.72
N VAL A 136 7.79 -13.92 -0.41
CA VAL A 136 6.74 -13.40 0.49
C VAL A 136 6.73 -11.87 0.58
N GLU A 137 7.87 -11.21 0.37
CA GLU A 137 7.98 -9.74 0.38
C GLU A 137 7.32 -9.07 -0.84
N GLU A 138 6.88 -9.85 -1.83
CA GLU A 138 6.05 -9.38 -2.96
C GLU A 138 4.55 -9.63 -2.74
N CYS A 139 4.20 -10.42 -1.71
CA CYS A 139 2.83 -10.78 -1.40
C CYS A 139 2.13 -9.65 -0.63
N HIS A 140 1.72 -8.61 -1.36
CA HIS A 140 0.99 -7.48 -0.79
C HIS A 140 -0.35 -7.27 -1.49
N ILE A 141 -1.45 -7.34 -0.75
CA ILE A 141 -2.79 -7.09 -1.34
C ILE A 141 -2.89 -5.69 -1.97
N GLY A 142 -2.11 -4.71 -1.50
CA GLY A 142 -2.00 -3.40 -2.12
C GLY A 142 -1.33 -3.39 -3.51
N TRP A 143 -0.69 -4.47 -3.93
CA TRP A 143 0.02 -4.59 -5.21
C TRP A 143 -0.78 -5.40 -6.23
N PHE A 144 -1.72 -6.21 -5.75
CA PHE A 144 -2.51 -7.13 -6.56
C PHE A 144 -3.49 -6.41 -7.47
N ASP A 145 -3.69 -7.01 -8.64
CA ASP A 145 -4.76 -6.68 -9.58
C ASP A 145 -6.08 -7.39 -9.18
N VAL A 146 -7.12 -7.19 -9.98
CA VAL A 146 -8.45 -7.78 -9.73
C VAL A 146 -8.39 -9.30 -9.70
N GLN A 147 -7.72 -9.93 -10.66
CA GLN A 147 -7.65 -11.40 -10.77
C GLN A 147 -6.93 -12.03 -9.58
N THR A 148 -5.81 -11.43 -9.15
CA THR A 148 -5.08 -11.90 -7.98
C THR A 148 -5.90 -11.71 -6.71
N CYS A 149 -6.62 -10.58 -6.56
CA CYS A 149 -7.54 -10.39 -5.44
C CYS A 149 -8.67 -11.44 -5.41
N GLN A 150 -9.22 -11.86 -6.55
CA GLN A 150 -10.21 -12.94 -6.62
C GLN A 150 -9.62 -14.27 -6.14
N ARG A 151 -8.36 -14.57 -6.51
CA ARG A 151 -7.63 -15.75 -6.01
C ARG A 151 -7.40 -15.69 -4.50
N VAL A 152 -7.10 -14.51 -3.93
CA VAL A 152 -7.03 -14.32 -2.45
C VAL A 152 -8.35 -14.72 -1.81
N VAL A 153 -9.47 -14.24 -2.35
CA VAL A 153 -10.80 -14.53 -1.80
C VAL A 153 -11.08 -16.03 -1.84
N ALA A 154 -10.84 -16.67 -2.98
CA ALA A 154 -11.03 -18.11 -3.14
C ALA A 154 -10.17 -18.92 -2.14
N ALA A 155 -8.89 -18.60 -2.00
CA ALA A 155 -7.98 -19.26 -1.08
C ALA A 155 -8.42 -19.10 0.39
N CYS A 156 -8.83 -17.90 0.81
CA CYS A 156 -9.27 -17.65 2.18
C CYS A 156 -10.57 -18.38 2.52
N LEU A 157 -11.52 -18.44 1.57
CA LEU A 157 -12.76 -19.18 1.76
C LEU A 157 -12.52 -20.69 1.81
N GLN A 158 -11.57 -21.21 1.04
CA GLN A 158 -11.18 -22.62 1.10
C GLN A 158 -10.56 -22.96 2.46
N LEU A 159 -9.62 -22.15 2.94
CA LEU A 159 -9.01 -22.31 4.28
C LEU A 159 -10.07 -22.32 5.39
N ALA A 160 -11.07 -21.44 5.30
CA ALA A 160 -12.15 -21.38 6.29
C ALA A 160 -13.03 -22.63 6.30
N LYS A 161 -13.23 -23.29 5.15
CA LYS A 161 -13.97 -24.56 5.06
C LYS A 161 -13.19 -25.73 5.64
N GLU A 162 -11.87 -25.74 5.46
CA GLU A 162 -10.99 -26.80 5.99
C GLU A 162 -10.79 -26.70 7.51
N ALA A 163 -11.02 -25.52 8.09
CA ALA A 163 -10.92 -25.27 9.52
C ALA A 163 -12.25 -25.43 10.29
N ALA A 164 -13.35 -25.74 9.59
CA ALA A 164 -14.69 -25.94 10.15
C ALA A 164 -14.97 -27.43 10.35
#